data_AF-A0A162GQF9-F1
#
_entry.id   AF-A0A162GQF9-F1
#
_cell.length_a   1.000
_cell.length_b   1.000
_cell.length_c   1.000
_cell.angle_alpha   90.00
_cell.angle_beta   90.00
_cell.angle_gamma   90.00
#
_symmetry.space_group_name_H-M   'P 1'
#
loop_
_entity.id
_entity.type
_entity.pdbx_description
1 polymer ?
#
loop_
_entity_poly.entity_id
_entity_poly.type
_entity_poly.pdbx_seq_one_letter_code
_entity_poly.pdbx_strand_id
1 'polypeptide(L)'
;MTPSSSAADDLALAVRAAHHLADLTAQMYIDALWRAKNDPDETRWMLNRLAAELRSARTVLAATQDTDWWESASVDAIAHACQLARTWGRAHPDIAGWERQLLATIEGRTRAAPLSA
;
A
#
# COMPACT_ATOMS: atom_id res chain seq x y z
N MET A 1 0.74 -22.41 24.97
CA MET A 1 1.17 -21.02 24.74
C MET A 1 0.99 -20.76 23.26
N THR A 2 -0.13 -20.17 22.85
CA THR A 2 -0.54 -20.02 21.44
C THR A 2 -0.06 -18.66 20.91
N PRO A 3 1.03 -18.59 20.12
CA PRO A 3 1.60 -17.33 19.65
C PRO A 3 0.98 -16.85 18.32
N SER A 4 0.02 -17.58 17.73
CA SER A 4 -0.44 -17.32 16.36
C SER A 4 -1.54 -16.25 16.22
N SER A 5 -2.28 -15.94 17.30
CA SER A 5 -3.34 -14.91 17.26
C SER A 5 -2.75 -13.50 17.17
N SER A 6 -1.67 -13.22 17.91
CA SER A 6 -1.14 -11.84 17.96
C SER A 6 -0.54 -11.41 16.63
N ALA A 7 0.16 -12.30 15.90
CA ALA A 7 0.78 -11.94 14.63
C ALA A 7 -0.24 -11.60 13.53
N ALA A 8 -1.39 -12.30 13.50
CA ALA A 8 -2.48 -11.99 12.59
C ALA A 8 -3.17 -10.66 12.98
N ASP A 9 -3.36 -10.43 14.28
CA ASP A 9 -3.92 -9.18 14.81
C ASP A 9 -3.00 -7.98 14.54
N ASP A 10 -1.69 -8.15 14.71
CA ASP A 10 -0.64 -7.15 14.44
C ASP A 10 -0.61 -6.78 12.96
N LEU A 11 -0.66 -7.78 12.06
CA LEU A 11 -0.74 -7.53 10.63
C LEU A 11 -2.03 -6.80 10.25
N ALA A 12 -3.18 -7.21 10.80
CA ALA A 12 -4.45 -6.56 10.53
C ALA A 12 -4.46 -5.10 11.02
N LEU A 13 -3.85 -4.83 12.18
CA LEU A 13 -3.67 -3.47 12.70
C LEU A 13 -2.75 -2.64 11.80
N ALA A 14 -1.60 -3.19 11.39
CA ALA A 14 -0.65 -2.53 10.51
C ALA A 14 -1.27 -2.17 9.15
N VAL A 15 -2.06 -3.08 8.56
CA VAL A 15 -2.77 -2.82 7.30
C VAL A 15 -3.81 -1.69 7.45
N ARG A 16 -4.58 -1.67 8.55
CA ARG A 16 -5.52 -0.56 8.82
C ARG A 16 -4.80 0.78 8.99
N ALA A 17 -3.70 0.79 9.73
CA ALA A 17 -2.88 1.99 9.90
C ALA A 17 -2.30 2.48 8.55
N ALA A 18 -1.80 1.56 7.72
CA ALA A 18 -1.32 1.84 6.38
C ALA A 18 -2.40 2.45 5.48
N HIS A 19 -3.63 1.92 5.52
CA HIS A 19 -4.75 2.51 4.76
C HIS A 19 -5.08 3.93 5.22
N HIS A 20 -5.08 4.18 6.52
CA HIS A 20 -5.30 5.52 7.05
C HIS A 20 -4.21 6.50 6.59
N LEU A 21 -2.94 6.09 6.67
CA LEU A 21 -1.80 6.88 6.18
C LEU A 21 -1.87 7.13 4.67
N ALA A 22 -2.34 6.15 3.90
CA ALA A 22 -2.51 6.30 2.46
C ALA A 22 -3.58 7.34 2.11
N ASP A 23 -4.73 7.32 2.80
CA ASP A 23 -5.80 8.30 2.57
C ASP A 23 -5.30 9.73 2.92
N LEU A 24 -4.54 9.89 4.01
CA LEU A 24 -3.90 11.17 4.35
C LEU A 24 -2.89 11.62 3.28
N THR A 25 -2.05 10.69 2.81
CA THR A 25 -1.03 10.95 1.79
C THR A 25 -1.66 11.38 0.46
N ALA A 26 -2.72 10.69 0.03
CA ALA A 26 -3.47 11.05 -1.17
C ALA A 26 -4.09 12.46 -1.05
N GLN A 27 -4.66 12.80 0.11
CA GLN A 27 -5.18 14.14 0.35
C GLN A 27 -4.07 15.20 0.29
N MET A 28 -2.90 14.93 0.87
CA MET A 28 -1.75 15.83 0.79
C MET A 28 -1.31 16.10 -0.66
N TYR A 29 -1.28 15.08 -1.51
CA TYR A 29 -0.96 15.26 -2.93
C TYR A 29 -2.02 16.09 -3.66
N ILE A 30 -3.31 15.84 -3.40
CA ILE A 30 -4.41 16.62 -3.96
C ILE A 30 -4.27 18.09 -3.57
N ASP A 31 -4.05 18.37 -2.28
CA ASP A 31 -3.88 19.74 -1.79
C ASP A 31 -2.66 20.42 -2.40
N ALA A 32 -1.54 19.70 -2.55
CA ALA A 32 -0.32 20.21 -3.15
C ALA A 32 -0.54 20.58 -4.63
N LEU A 33 -1.17 19.70 -5.41
CA LEU A 33 -1.54 19.97 -6.79
C LEU A 33 -2.51 21.17 -6.88
N TRP A 34 -3.45 21.27 -5.95
CA TRP A 34 -4.43 22.36 -5.94
C TRP A 34 -3.80 23.73 -5.66
N ARG A 35 -2.77 23.77 -4.80
CA ARG A 35 -1.96 24.98 -4.57
C ARG A 35 -1.11 25.33 -5.80
N ALA A 36 -0.52 24.32 -6.44
CA ALA A 36 0.37 24.49 -7.59
C ALA A 36 -0.37 24.96 -8.86
N LYS A 37 -1.67 24.65 -9.03
CA LYS A 37 -2.41 24.74 -10.31
C LYS A 37 -2.33 26.06 -11.08
N ASN A 38 -2.05 27.18 -10.41
CA ASN A 38 -1.98 28.52 -11.03
C ASN A 38 -0.55 28.93 -11.39
N ASP A 39 0.46 28.13 -11.02
CA ASP A 39 1.87 28.30 -11.35
C ASP A 39 2.31 27.13 -12.25
N PRO A 40 2.61 27.38 -13.53
CA PRO A 40 3.00 26.33 -14.47
C PRO A 40 4.30 25.59 -14.09
N ASP A 41 5.26 26.29 -13.49
CA ASP A 41 6.56 25.70 -13.14
C ASP A 41 6.43 24.84 -11.88
N GLU A 42 5.70 25.32 -10.88
CA GLU A 42 5.38 24.54 -9.67
C GLU A 42 4.51 23.31 -10.02
N THR A 43 3.53 23.47 -10.90
CA THR A 43 2.71 22.35 -11.40
C THR A 43 3.59 21.31 -12.09
N ARG A 44 4.49 21.72 -12.98
CA ARG A 44 5.41 20.80 -13.68
C ARG A 44 6.30 20.06 -12.69
N TRP A 45 6.86 20.77 -11.71
CA TRP A 45 7.68 20.17 -10.67
C TRP A 45 6.89 19.12 -9.87
N MET A 46 5.69 19.46 -9.41
CA MET A 46 4.84 18.56 -8.64
C MET A 46 4.48 17.29 -9.43
N LEU A 47 4.08 17.44 -10.70
CA LEU A 47 3.75 16.30 -11.56
C LEU A 47 4.95 15.37 -11.78
N ASN A 48 6.15 15.93 -11.99
CA ASN A 48 7.37 15.13 -12.15
C ASN A 48 7.72 14.36 -10.86
N ARG A 49 7.55 15.01 -9.70
CA ARG A 49 7.75 14.38 -8.40
C ARG A 49 6.77 13.22 -8.19
N LEU A 50 5.47 13.45 -8.38
CA LEU A 50 4.45 12.41 -8.23
C LEU A 50 4.65 11.25 -9.23
N ALA A 51 5.08 11.54 -10.45
CA ALA A 51 5.43 10.51 -11.42
C ALA A 51 6.64 9.66 -10.99
N ALA A 52 7.63 10.25 -10.31
CA ALA A 52 8.73 9.51 -9.72
C ALA A 52 8.28 8.62 -8.55
N GLU A 53 7.47 9.16 -7.64
CA GLU A 53 6.90 8.42 -6.51
C GLU A 53 6.02 7.25 -6.97
N LEU A 54 5.19 7.46 -8.01
CA LEU A 54 4.39 6.41 -8.63
C LEU A 54 5.25 5.30 -9.26
N ARG A 55 6.36 5.63 -9.92
CA ARG A 55 7.29 4.61 -10.47
C ARG A 55 7.89 3.76 -9.35
N SER A 56 8.32 4.38 -8.25
CA SER A 56 8.81 3.65 -7.08
C SER A 56 7.73 2.76 -6.47
N ALA A 57 6.50 3.27 -6.35
CA ALA A 57 5.36 2.49 -5.87
C ALA A 57 5.12 1.25 -6.75
N ARG A 58 5.17 1.41 -8.07
CA ARG A 58 5.03 0.28 -9.01
C ARG A 58 6.10 -0.77 -8.82
N THR A 59 7.36 -0.38 -8.61
CA THR A 59 8.44 -1.34 -8.34
C THR A 59 8.17 -2.17 -7.09
N VAL A 60 7.73 -1.52 -6.00
CA VAL A 60 7.40 -2.22 -4.74
C VAL A 60 6.21 -3.17 -4.94
N LEU A 61 5.16 -2.70 -5.61
CA LEU A 61 3.95 -3.49 -5.82
C LEU A 61 4.13 -4.62 -6.84
N ALA A 62 5.05 -4.48 -7.79
CA ALA A 62 5.40 -5.57 -8.68
C ALA A 62 6.06 -6.73 -7.91
N ALA A 63 6.86 -6.44 -6.87
CA ALA A 63 7.47 -7.48 -6.04
C ALA A 63 6.42 -8.32 -5.29
N THR A 64 5.26 -7.75 -4.93
CA THR A 64 4.19 -8.50 -4.25
C THR A 64 3.48 -9.51 -5.14
N GLN A 65 3.75 -9.49 -6.46
CA GLN A 65 3.28 -10.50 -7.40
C GLN A 65 4.14 -11.77 -7.38
N ASP A 66 5.33 -11.71 -6.78
CA ASP A 66 6.22 -12.85 -6.60
C ASP A 66 5.87 -13.61 -5.31
N THR A 67 5.82 -14.94 -5.39
CA THR A 67 5.54 -15.79 -4.22
C THR A 67 6.68 -15.72 -3.20
N ASP A 68 7.94 -15.65 -3.66
CA ASP A 68 9.13 -15.62 -2.81
C ASP A 68 9.19 -14.36 -1.94
N TRP A 69 8.64 -13.25 -2.44
CA TRP A 69 8.51 -12.01 -1.67
C TRP A 69 7.67 -12.24 -0.41
N TRP A 70 6.56 -12.97 -0.53
CA TRP A 70 5.67 -13.21 0.60
C TRP A 70 6.21 -14.19 1.64
N GLU A 71 7.22 -15.00 1.31
CA GLU A 71 7.87 -15.89 2.26
C GLU A 71 8.82 -15.13 3.20
N SER A 72 9.34 -14.00 2.72
CA SER A 72 10.34 -13.18 3.43
C SER A 72 9.84 -11.80 3.87
N ALA A 73 8.67 -11.37 3.39
CA ALA A 73 8.10 -10.06 3.71
C ALA A 73 7.75 -9.92 5.20
N SER A 74 8.25 -8.85 5.81
CA SER A 74 7.85 -8.44 7.15
C SER A 74 6.46 -7.80 7.16
N VAL A 75 5.84 -7.70 8.35
CA VAL A 75 4.59 -6.95 8.55
C VAL A 75 4.71 -5.52 8.03
N ASP A 76 5.83 -4.84 8.29
CA ASP A 76 6.09 -3.49 7.81
C ASP A 76 6.17 -3.41 6.28
N ALA A 77 6.80 -4.40 5.63
CA ALA A 77 6.88 -4.45 4.17
C ALA A 77 5.48 -4.63 3.54
N ILE A 78 4.65 -5.48 4.14
CA ILE A 78 3.27 -5.69 3.72
C ILE A 78 2.43 -4.43 3.96
N ALA A 79 2.53 -3.81 5.13
CA ALA A 79 1.83 -2.57 5.45
C ALA A 79 2.23 -1.44 4.49
N HIS A 80 3.52 -1.29 4.20
CA HIS A 80 4.02 -0.30 3.24
C HIS A 80 3.48 -0.56 1.82
N ALA A 81 3.43 -1.81 1.37
CA ALA A 81 2.81 -2.15 0.10
C ALA A 81 1.31 -1.80 0.07
N CYS A 82 0.56 -2.08 1.15
CA CYS A 82 -0.84 -1.67 1.28
C CYS A 82 -1.00 -0.15 1.21
N GLN A 83 -0.12 0.60 1.90
CA GLN A 83 -0.14 2.06 1.87
C GLN A 83 0.07 2.59 0.45
N LEU A 84 1.09 2.10 -0.26
CA LEU A 84 1.39 2.51 -1.63
C LEU A 84 0.23 2.15 -2.58
N ALA A 85 -0.28 0.93 -2.50
CA ALA A 85 -1.40 0.48 -3.32
C ALA A 85 -2.62 1.37 -3.13
N ARG A 86 -2.99 1.65 -1.87
CA ARG A 86 -4.14 2.48 -1.52
C ARG A 86 -3.98 3.94 -1.96
N THR A 87 -2.77 4.49 -1.80
CA THR A 87 -2.46 5.88 -2.16
C THR A 87 -2.69 6.14 -3.65
N TRP A 88 -2.23 5.22 -4.50
CA TRP A 88 -2.23 5.40 -5.96
C TRP A 88 -3.40 4.71 -6.67
N GLY A 89 -4.02 3.68 -6.07
CA GLY A 89 -5.02 2.83 -6.70
C GLY A 89 -6.24 3.58 -7.22
N ARG A 90 -6.67 4.65 -6.54
CA ARG A 90 -7.81 5.47 -7.00
C ARG A 90 -7.53 6.17 -8.35
N ALA A 91 -6.29 6.55 -8.61
CA ALA A 91 -5.88 7.25 -9.83
C ALA A 91 -5.33 6.30 -10.91
N HIS A 92 -4.89 5.11 -10.52
CA HIS A 92 -4.16 4.17 -11.39
C HIS A 92 -4.80 2.77 -11.36
N PRO A 93 -5.57 2.38 -12.41
CA PRO A 93 -6.32 1.13 -12.44
C PRO A 93 -5.47 -0.15 -12.33
N ASP A 94 -4.24 -0.11 -12.85
CA ASP A 94 -3.23 -1.18 -12.68
C ASP A 94 -2.94 -1.43 -11.20
N ILE A 95 -2.67 -0.35 -10.46
CA ILE A 95 -2.40 -0.42 -9.01
C ILE A 95 -3.64 -0.84 -8.23
N ALA A 96 -4.83 -0.39 -8.61
CA ALA A 96 -6.07 -0.86 -7.98
C ALA A 96 -6.26 -2.38 -8.13
N GLY A 97 -5.82 -2.95 -9.26
CA GLY A 97 -5.78 -4.40 -9.47
C GLY A 97 -4.87 -5.10 -8.47
N TRP A 98 -3.65 -4.58 -8.32
CA TRP A 98 -2.67 -5.11 -7.37
C TRP A 98 -3.11 -4.94 -5.90
N GLU A 99 -3.77 -3.84 -5.55
CA GLU A 99 -4.35 -3.62 -4.20
C GLU A 99 -5.34 -4.75 -3.85
N ARG A 100 -6.25 -5.07 -4.77
CA ARG A 100 -7.24 -6.14 -4.54
C ARG A 100 -6.59 -7.51 -4.36
N GLN A 101 -5.57 -7.82 -5.17
CA GLN A 101 -4.82 -9.08 -5.06
C GLN A 101 -4.04 -9.15 -3.76
N LEU A 102 -3.36 -8.06 -3.39
CA LEU A 102 -2.61 -7.92 -2.15
C LEU A 102 -3.52 -8.19 -0.94
N LEU A 103 -4.67 -7.52 -0.88
CA LEU A 103 -5.64 -7.68 0.22
C LEU A 103 -6.23 -9.09 0.25
N ALA A 104 -6.56 -9.69 -0.90
CA ALA A 104 -7.04 -11.07 -0.96
C ALA A 104 -6.00 -12.08 -0.44
N THR A 105 -4.73 -11.89 -0.76
CA THR A 105 -3.64 -12.72 -0.24
C THR A 105 -3.47 -12.55 1.27
N ILE A 106 -3.55 -11.33 1.79
CA ILE A 106 -3.49 -11.05 3.24
C ILE A 106 -4.67 -11.71 3.96
N GLU A 107 -5.88 -11.58 3.43
CA GLU A 107 -7.07 -12.25 3.98
C GLU A 107 -6.94 -13.77 3.97
N GLY A 108 -6.40 -14.35 2.89
CA GLY A 108 -6.13 -15.78 2.82
C GLY A 108 -5.15 -16.23 3.90
N ARG A 109 -4.09 -15.45 4.15
CA ARG A 109 -3.06 -15.74 5.14
C ARG A 109 -3.54 -15.57 6.58
N THR A 110 -4.36 -14.56 6.86
CA THR A 110 -4.94 -14.35 8.20
C THR A 110 -6.05 -15.35 8.51
N ARG A 111 -6.84 -15.77 7.49
CA ARG A 111 -7.89 -16.79 7.63
C ARG A 111 -7.35 -18.22 7.70
N ALA A 112 -6.21 -18.51 7.08
CA ALA A 112 -5.53 -19.81 7.21
C ALA A 112 -4.96 -20.06 8.63
N ALA A 113 -4.95 -19.04 9.49
CA ALA A 113 -4.66 -19.17 10.91
C ALA A 113 -5.98 -19.15 11.73
N PRO A 114 -6.80 -20.22 11.74
CA PRO A 114 -7.00 -21.05 12.97
C PRO A 114 -7.47 -22.52 12.68
N LEU A 115 -7.49 -23.57 13.53
CA LEU A 115 -7.42 -23.84 14.98
C LEU A 115 -6.54 -25.10 15.19
N SER A 116 -5.48 -25.04 15.99
CA SER A 116 -4.92 -26.26 16.59
C SER A 116 -5.56 -26.44 17.97
N ALA A 117 -6.38 -27.49 18.08
CA ALA A 117 -7.00 -27.97 19.31
C ALA A 117 -5.97 -28.62 20.26
#